data_AF-A0A5S9M1H7-F1
#
_entry.id   AF-A0A5S9M1H7-F1
#
_cell.length_a   1.000
_cell.length_b   1.000
_cell.length_c   1.000
_cell.angle_alpha   90.00
_cell.angle_beta   90.00
_cell.angle_gamma   90.00
#
_symmetry.space_group_name_H-M   'P 1'
#
loop_
_entity.id
_entity.type
_entity.pdbx_description
1 polymer ?
#
loop_
_entity_poly.entity_id
_entity_poly.type
_entity_poly.pdbx_seq_one_letter_code
_entity_poly.pdbx_strand_id
1 'polypeptide(L)'
;MTTQTRTTIRVGLFGYSEKYGNYPGGQAEYLRVPFGNYTPFKIPEDCELEDEQLLFLSDVLPTAYWSVEHAGVKKKGDTVIVLGCGPVVG
;
A
#
# COMPACT_ATOMS: atom_id res chain seq x y z
N MET A 1 -0.29 -30.75 -21.51
CA MET A 1 0.09 -30.57 -20.09
C MET A 1 1.27 -29.62 -20.07
N THR A 2 1.00 -28.32 -20.11
CA THR A 2 2.03 -27.27 -20.22
C THR A 2 2.53 -26.90 -18.83
N THR A 3 3.83 -27.08 -18.63
CA THR A 3 4.60 -26.78 -17.42
C THR A 3 4.36 -25.34 -16.98
N GLN A 4 3.75 -25.15 -15.80
CA GLN A 4 3.62 -23.85 -15.14
C GLN A 4 4.98 -23.50 -14.53
N THR A 5 5.76 -22.67 -15.22
CA THR A 5 7.04 -22.14 -14.73
C THR A 5 6.79 -21.22 -13.53
N ARG A 6 7.02 -21.75 -12.32
CA ARG A 6 7.24 -20.97 -11.09
C ARG A 6 8.46 -20.07 -11.26
N THR A 7 8.32 -18.85 -11.76
CA THR A 7 9.35 -17.81 -11.57
C THR A 7 8.77 -16.41 -11.84
N THR A 8 9.00 -15.48 -10.89
CA THR A 8 8.69 -14.03 -10.91
C THR A 8 7.42 -13.60 -10.15
N ILE A 9 7.41 -13.68 -8.81
CA ILE A 9 6.52 -12.80 -8.04
C ILE A 9 7.19 -11.42 -7.99
N ARG A 10 6.77 -10.51 -8.87
CA ARG A 10 6.99 -9.07 -8.71
C ARG A 10 5.78 -8.53 -7.96
N VAL A 11 5.92 -8.36 -6.64
CA VAL A 11 4.89 -7.85 -5.71
C VAL A 11 3.67 -8.78 -5.55
N GLY A 12 3.19 -8.95 -4.31
CA GLY A 12 1.93 -9.65 -4.00
C GLY A 12 0.88 -8.64 -3.58
N LEU A 13 -0.31 -8.67 -4.19
CA LEU A 13 -1.40 -7.73 -3.91
C LEU A 13 -2.67 -8.49 -3.51
N PHE A 14 -3.29 -8.09 -2.41
CA PHE A 14 -4.54 -8.67 -1.93
C PHE A 14 -5.70 -8.28 -2.84
N GLY A 15 -6.54 -9.25 -3.21
CA GLY A 15 -7.73 -9.04 -4.04
C GLY A 15 -7.43 -8.62 -5.47
N TYR A 16 -6.20 -8.86 -5.96
CA TYR A 16 -5.78 -8.42 -7.29
C TYR A 16 -5.48 -9.60 -8.24
N SER A 17 -5.34 -9.30 -9.53
CA SER A 17 -5.26 -10.29 -10.62
C SER A 17 -4.23 -11.41 -10.37
N GLU A 18 -4.42 -12.54 -11.05
CA GLU A 18 -3.56 -13.74 -10.94
C GLU A 18 -2.05 -13.44 -11.08
N LYS A 19 -1.70 -12.40 -11.85
CA LYS A 19 -0.32 -11.95 -12.04
C LYS A 19 0.37 -11.52 -10.74
N TYR A 20 -0.38 -11.17 -9.71
CA TYR A 20 0.11 -10.64 -8.43
C TYR A 20 -0.11 -11.59 -7.25
N GLY A 21 -0.12 -12.90 -7.53
CA GLY A 21 -0.10 -13.94 -6.51
C GLY A 21 -1.47 -14.50 -6.13
N ASN A 22 -2.56 -13.99 -6.71
CA ASN A 22 -3.92 -14.49 -6.52
C ASN A 22 -4.33 -14.59 -5.03
N TYR A 23 -3.93 -13.59 -4.23
CA TYR A 23 -4.28 -13.54 -2.81
C TYR A 23 -5.70 -13.01 -2.65
N PRO A 24 -6.56 -13.63 -1.82
CA PRO A 24 -7.88 -13.11 -1.51
C PRO A 24 -7.81 -11.68 -0.93
N GLY A 25 -8.79 -10.84 -1.26
CA GLY A 25 -8.88 -9.45 -0.80
C GLY A 25 -9.46 -9.30 0.61
N GLY A 26 -9.36 -8.09 1.15
CA GLY A 26 -9.87 -7.73 2.49
C GLY A 26 -11.35 -7.37 2.56
N GLN A 27 -12.08 -7.36 1.44
CA GLN A 27 -13.53 -7.17 1.41
C GLN A 27 -14.27 -8.46 1.81
N ALA A 28 -13.97 -8.92 3.03
CA ALA A 28 -14.48 -10.14 3.63
C ALA A 28 -14.41 -10.02 5.15
N GLU A 29 -15.12 -10.89 5.87
CA GLU A 29 -15.09 -10.92 7.34
C GLU A 29 -13.71 -11.29 7.91
N TYR A 30 -12.89 -11.98 7.11
CA TYR A 30 -11.54 -12.41 7.49
C TYR A 30 -10.57 -12.25 6.31
N LEU A 31 -9.35 -11.80 6.61
CA LEU A 31 -8.24 -11.70 5.66
C LEU A 31 -7.10 -12.63 6.06
N ARG A 32 -6.66 -13.49 5.15
CA ARG A 32 -5.44 -14.28 5.33
C ARG A 32 -4.24 -13.41 4.97
N VAL A 33 -3.39 -13.09 5.95
CA VAL A 33 -2.15 -12.34 5.75
C VAL A 33 -0.94 -13.28 5.75
N PRO A 34 -0.30 -13.54 4.58
CA PRO A 34 0.97 -14.25 4.53
C PRO A 34 2.06 -13.43 5.23
N PHE A 35 2.98 -14.11 5.92
CA PHE A 35 4.09 -13.47 6.66
C PHE A 35 3.59 -12.39 7.64
N GLY A 36 2.49 -12.67 8.35
CA GLY A 36 1.84 -11.72 9.27
C GLY A 36 2.70 -11.26 10.47
N ASN A 37 3.91 -11.79 10.61
CA ASN A 37 4.91 -11.29 11.55
C ASN A 37 5.78 -10.15 11.00
N TYR A 38 5.75 -9.89 9.69
CA TYR A 38 6.54 -8.83 9.03
C TYR A 38 5.69 -7.79 8.31
N THR A 39 4.50 -8.16 7.81
CA THR A 39 3.70 -7.29 6.95
C THR A 39 2.81 -6.29 7.71
N PRO A 40 2.07 -6.67 8.77
CA PRO A 40 1.34 -5.70 9.58
C PRO A 40 2.19 -5.16 10.73
N PHE A 41 1.88 -3.94 11.14
CA PHE A 41 2.33 -3.38 12.41
C PHE A 41 1.13 -3.19 13.33
N LYS A 42 1.37 -3.23 14.64
CA LYS A 42 0.34 -2.91 15.63
C LYS A 42 0.24 -1.39 15.77
N ILE A 43 -0.98 -0.87 15.75
CA ILE A 43 -1.24 0.52 16.10
C ILE A 43 -0.95 0.70 17.60
N PRO A 44 -0.19 1.75 18.00
CA PRO A 44 0.03 2.07 19.41
C PRO A 44 -1.29 2.30 20.15
N GLU A 45 -1.37 1.90 21.42
CA GLU A 45 -2.60 2.03 22.24
C GLU A 45 -2.94 3.49 22.56
N ASP A 46 -1.96 4.39 22.49
CA ASP A 46 -2.10 5.83 22.69
C ASP A 46 -2.41 6.60 21.40
N CYS A 47 -2.66 5.91 20.29
CA CYS A 47 -3.05 6.55 19.04
C CYS A 47 -4.45 7.15 19.15
N GLU A 48 -4.54 8.47 18.99
CA GLU A 48 -5.81 9.22 19.02
C GLU A 48 -6.51 9.29 17.66
N LEU A 49 -5.98 8.64 16.62
CA LEU A 49 -6.55 8.66 15.28
C LEU A 49 -7.60 7.58 15.11
N GLU A 50 -8.69 7.91 14.41
CA GLU A 50 -9.74 6.94 14.07
C GLU A 50 -9.25 5.92 13.03
N ASP A 51 -9.81 4.71 13.08
CA ASP A 51 -9.43 3.59 12.19
C ASP A 51 -9.55 3.95 10.70
N GLU A 52 -10.56 4.75 10.31
CA GLU A 52 -10.75 5.20 8.93
C GLU A 52 -9.60 6.08 8.43
N GLN A 53 -8.95 6.84 9.32
CA GLN A 53 -7.78 7.64 8.97
C GLN A 53 -6.54 6.76 8.86
N LEU A 54 -6.40 5.79 9.76
CA LEU A 54 -5.30 4.83 9.76
C LEU A 54 -5.33 3.91 8.54
N LEU A 55 -6.52 3.60 8.01
CA LEU A 55 -6.69 2.79 6.81
C LEU A 55 -5.87 3.32 5.62
N PHE A 56 -5.75 4.65 5.49
CA PHE A 56 -5.00 5.26 4.39
C PHE A 56 -3.48 5.03 4.47
N LEU A 57 -2.94 4.64 5.64
CA LEU A 57 -1.54 4.24 5.79
C LEU A 57 -1.22 2.93 5.06
N SER A 58 -2.22 2.15 4.65
CA SER A 58 -2.00 0.87 3.97
C SER A 58 -1.58 1.01 2.50
N ASP A 59 -1.89 2.14 1.85
CA ASP A 59 -1.64 2.32 0.41
C ASP A 59 -1.43 3.81 0.04
N VAL A 60 -2.48 4.63 0.16
CA VAL A 60 -2.47 5.96 -0.49
C VAL A 60 -1.48 6.93 0.15
N LEU A 61 -1.40 7.00 1.48
CA LEU A 61 -0.48 7.88 2.19
C LEU A 61 0.99 7.52 1.96
N PRO A 62 1.44 6.26 2.17
CA PRO A 62 2.82 5.91 1.89
C PRO A 62 3.18 6.06 0.41
N THR A 63 2.24 5.82 -0.51
CA THR A 63 2.45 6.05 -1.94
C THR A 63 2.65 7.53 -2.26
N ALA A 64 1.83 8.41 -1.67
CA ALA A 64 1.97 9.86 -1.80
C ALA A 64 3.34 10.32 -1.28
N TYR A 65 3.69 9.90 -0.07
CA TYR A 65 4.95 10.25 0.58
C TYR A 65 6.16 9.77 -0.23
N TRP A 66 6.14 8.50 -0.69
CA TRP A 66 7.18 7.95 -1.54
C TRP A 66 7.37 8.75 -2.82
N SER A 67 6.27 9.22 -3.43
CA SER A 67 6.32 10.05 -4.64
C SER A 67 7.01 11.40 -4.40
N VAL A 68 6.73 12.06 -3.27
CA VAL A 68 7.37 13.33 -2.90
C VAL A 68 8.87 13.16 -2.65
N GLU A 69 9.25 12.12 -1.91
CA GLU A 69 10.66 11.79 -1.64
C GLU A 69 11.46 11.56 -2.94
N HIS A 70 10.86 10.85 -3.90
CA HIS A 70 11.51 10.52 -5.18
C HIS A 70 11.40 11.64 -6.23
N ALA A 71 10.43 12.56 -6.10
CA ALA A 71 10.33 13.77 -6.91
C ALA A 71 11.44 14.79 -6.58
N GLY A 72 12.23 14.55 -5.54
CA GLY A 72 13.38 15.39 -5.21
C GLY A 72 13.00 16.68 -4.47
N VAL A 73 11.83 16.75 -3.84
CA VAL A 73 11.46 17.85 -2.94
C VAL A 73 12.38 17.79 -1.72
N LYS A 74 13.17 18.83 -1.47
CA LYS A 74 14.23 18.78 -0.43
C LYS A 74 13.97 19.71 0.74
N LYS A 75 13.23 20.80 0.54
CA LYS A 75 13.07 21.82 1.57
C LYS A 75 11.67 22.39 1.60
N LYS A 76 11.33 22.89 2.79
CA LYS A 76 10.15 23.72 2.97
C LYS A 76 10.28 24.98 2.11
N GLY A 77 9.27 25.25 1.29
CA GLY A 77 9.26 26.38 0.35
C GLY A 77 9.68 26.02 -1.08
N ASP A 78 9.97 24.76 -1.40
CA ASP A 78 10.07 24.32 -2.78
C ASP A 78 8.71 24.48 -3.49
N THR A 79 8.73 25.06 -4.69
CA THR A 79 7.54 25.13 -5.55
C THR A 79 7.38 23.80 -6.27
N VAL A 80 6.27 23.12 -6.00
CA VAL A 80 5.93 21.82 -6.59
C VAL A 80 4.69 21.93 -7.46
N ILE A 81 4.61 21.08 -8.48
CA ILE A 81 3.41 20.91 -9.30
C ILE A 81 2.88 19.51 -9.02
N VAL A 82 1.63 19.43 -8.60
CA VAL A 82 0.90 18.17 -8.42
C VAL A 82 -0.10 18.04 -9.57
N LEU A 83 0.06 17.00 -10.39
CA LEU A 83 -0.82 16.74 -11.53
C LEU A 83 -1.81 15.62 -11.17
N GLY A 84 -3.03 16.00 -10.83
CA GLY A 84 -4.12 15.09 -10.43
C GLY A 84 -4.67 15.43 -9.04
N CYS A 85 -5.96 15.13 -8.83
CA CYS A 85 -6.69 15.38 -7.58
C CYS A 85 -7.34 14.11 -7.01
N GLY A 86 -6.74 12.95 -7.29
CA GLY A 86 -7.17 11.68 -6.73
C GLY A 86 -6.62 11.46 -5.31
N PRO A 87 -7.09 10.43 -4.60
CA PRO A 87 -6.79 10.20 -3.17
C PRO A 87 -5.32 9.93 -2.83
N VAL A 88 -4.46 9.71 -3.83
CA VAL A 88 -3.01 9.55 -3.65
C VAL A 88 -2.31 10.91 -3.57
N VAL A 89 -2.90 11.97 -4.11
CA VAL A 89 -2.23 13.27 -4.28
C VAL A 89 -3.01 14.44 -3.68
N GLY A 90 -4.29 14.26 -3.35
CA GLY A 90 -5.14 15.23 -2.66
C GLY A 90 -5.29 14.88 -1.19
#